data_AF-A0A9D7SWG4-F1
#
_entry.id   AF-A0A9D7SWG4-F1
#
_cell.length_a   1.000
_cell.length_b   1.000
_cell.length_c   1.000
_cell.angle_alpha   90.00
_cell.angle_beta   90.00
_cell.angle_gamma   90.00
#
_symmetry.space_group_name_H-M   'P 1'
#
loop_
_entity.id
_entity.type
_entity.pdbx_description
1 polymer ?
#
loop_
_entity_poly.entity_id
_entity_poly.type
_entity_poly.pdbx_seq_one_letter_code
_entity_poly.pdbx_strand_id
1 'polypeptide(L)' 'MKRTIVNPIIEDIVTSIQTAEESGGKITEAEITLMPGGGNPLHYHKTYSKPLRP' A
#
# COMPACT_ATOMS: atom_id res chain seq x y z
N MET A 1 5.96 -10.29 9.23
CA MET A 1 7.22 -9.48 9.25
C MET A 1 6.90 -8.06 8.82
N LYS A 2 7.18 -7.02 9.62
CA LYS A 2 6.97 -5.63 9.17
C LYS A 2 8.04 -5.27 8.13
N ARG A 3 7.63 -5.08 6.87
CA ARG A 3 8.51 -4.71 5.75
C ARG A 3 8.17 -3.30 5.31
N THR A 4 9.13 -2.39 5.37
CA THR A 4 8.97 -1.01 4.92
C THR A 4 9.70 -0.80 3.61
N ILE A 5 9.02 -0.18 2.65
CA ILE A 5 9.55 0.16 1.33
C ILE A 5 9.39 1.67 1.16
N VAL A 6 10.45 2.33 0.69
CA VAL A 6 10.43 3.75 0.32
C VAL A 6 10.44 3.85 -1.20
N ASN A 7 9.47 4.56 -1.78
CA ASN A 7 9.48 4.83 -3.21
C ASN A 7 10.59 5.86 -3.52
N PRO A 8 11.58 5.56 -4.38
CA PRO A 8 12.70 6.47 -4.61
C PRO A 8 12.35 7.72 -5.44
N ILE A 9 11.16 7.79 -6.03
CA ILE A 9 10.72 8.90 -6.90
C ILE A 9 9.79 9.85 -6.16
N ILE A 10 8.76 9.30 -5.51
CA ILE A 10 7.74 10.10 -4.80
C ILE A 10 7.90 10.08 -3.29
N GLU A 11 8.90 9.35 -2.78
CA GLU A 11 9.26 9.26 -1.35
C GLU A 11 8.20 8.66 -0.41
N ASP A 12 7.01 8.33 -0.91
CA ASP A 12 5.99 7.61 -0.16
C ASP A 12 6.57 6.36 0.53
N ILE A 13 6.17 6.19 1.80
CA ILE A 13 6.60 5.08 2.64
C ILE A 13 5.44 4.11 2.78
N VAL A 14 5.66 2.85 2.42
CA VAL A 14 4.68 1.78 2.57
C VAL A 14 5.21 0.76 3.57
N THR A 15 4.45 0.51 4.62
CA THR A 15 4.74 -0.53 5.61
C THR A 15 3.69 -1.63 5.52
N SER A 16 4.11 -2.86 5.17
CA SER A 16 3.24 -4.03 5.21
C SER A 16 2.91 -4.40 6.66
N ILE A 17 1.62 -4.35 6.98
CA ILE A 17 1.07 -4.79 8.27
C ILE A 17 0.72 -6.27 8.20
N GLN A 18 0.08 -6.69 7.11
CA GLN A 18 -0.27 -8.09 6.83
C GLN A 18 -0.23 -8.35 5.32
N THR A 19 0.41 -9.44 4.91
CA THR A 19 0.39 -9.92 3.53
C THR A 19 -0.78 -10.88 3.26
N ALA A 20 -1.10 -11.10 1.98
CA ALA A 20 -2.06 -12.12 1.59
C ALA A 20 -1.68 -13.52 2.11
N GLU A 21 -0.39 -13.88 2.14
CA GLU A 21 0.08 -15.16 2.70
C GLU A 21 -0.25 -15.25 4.20
N GLU A 22 0.07 -14.21 4.97
CA GLU A 22 -0.21 -14.13 6.41
C GLU A 22 -1.71 -14.08 6.74
N SER A 23 -2.57 -13.69 5.79
CA SER A 23 -4.03 -13.68 5.96
C SER A 23 -4.74 -14.91 5.39
N GLY A 24 -4.00 -15.87 4.81
CA GLY A 24 -4.58 -17.03 4.14
C GLY A 24 -5.35 -16.68 2.87
N GLY A 25 -4.89 -15.67 2.13
CA GLY A 25 -5.43 -15.21 0.86
C GLY A 25 -6.58 -14.20 0.96
N LYS A 26 -6.87 -13.68 2.16
CA LYS A 26 -8.05 -12.82 2.41
C LYS A 26 -7.80 -11.35 2.07
N ILE A 27 -6.75 -10.78 2.66
CA ILE A 27 -6.41 -9.36 2.53
C ILE A 27 -4.90 -9.13 2.54
N THR A 28 -4.50 -8.00 1.97
CA THR A 28 -3.21 -7.37 2.26
C THR A 28 -3.51 -6.04 2.95
N GLU A 29 -2.90 -5.80 4.09
CA GLU A 29 -3.01 -4.56 4.84
C GLU A 29 -1.66 -3.85 4.85
N ALA A 30 -1.68 -2.56 4.53
CA ALA A 30 -0.51 -1.70 4.51
C ALA A 30 -0.85 -0.33 5.09
N GLU A 31 0.11 0.22 5.84
CA GLU A 31 0.12 1.61 6.27
C GLU A 31 0.94 2.42 5.27
N ILE A 32 0.45 3.60 4.90
CA ILE A 32 1.08 4.45 3.89
C ILE A 32 1.28 5.84 4.48
N THR A 33 2.52 6.33 4.49
CA THR A 33 2.82 7.74 4.73
C THR A 33 3.03 8.41 3.37
N LEU A 34 2.10 9.31 3.02
CA LEU A 34 2.15 10.06 1.77
C LEU A 34 3.04 11.29 1.93
N MET A 35 4.02 11.44 1.03
CA MET A 35 4.91 12.60 1.02
C MET A 35 4.32 13.76 0.18
N PRO A 36 4.60 15.03 0.54
CA PRO A 36 4.14 16.17 -0.24
C PRO A 36 4.64 16.13 -1.69
N GLY A 37 3.77 16.44 -2.65
CA GLY A 37 4.13 16.47 -4.07
C GLY A 37 4.26 15.09 -4.74
N GLY A 38 4.08 14.01 -3.98
CA GLY A 38 3.91 12.65 -4.52
C GLY A 38 2.55 12.45 -5.19
N GLY A 39 2.32 11.23 -5.68
CA GLY A 39 1.03 10.83 -6.22
C GLY A 39 1.08 9.74 -7.27
N ASN A 40 -0.01 8.99 -7.36
CA ASN A 40 -0.20 7.94 -8.35
C ASN A 40 -1.04 8.51 -9.51
N PRO A 41 -0.73 8.20 -10.78
CA PRO A 41 -1.67 8.47 -11.87
C PRO A 41 -3.03 7.84 -11.59
N LEU A 42 -4.11 8.45 -12.08
CA LEU A 42 -5.45 7.91 -11.93
C LEU A 42 -5.55 6.51 -12.55
N HIS A 43 -5.97 5.52 -11.76
CA HIS A 43 -6.15 4.13 -12.19
C HIS A 43 -7.20 3.40 -11.35
N TYR A 44 -7.59 2.20 -11.79
CA TYR A 44 -8.48 1.31 -11.06
C TYR A 44 -8.02 -0.14 -11.18
N HIS A 45 -8.46 -0.97 -10.24
CA HIS A 45 -8.12 -2.39 -10.18
C HIS A 45 -9.30 -3.22 -10.69
N LYS A 46 -9.03 -4.19 -11.58
CA LYS A 46 -10.07 -5.03 -12.19
C LYS A 46 -10.48 -6.23 -11.34
N THR A 47 -9.63 -6.64 -10.40
CA THR A 47 -9.74 -7.93 -9.70
C THR A 47 -9.77 -7.80 -8.18
N TYR A 48 -9.62 -6.59 -7.64
CA TYR A 48 -9.67 -6.34 -6.21
C TYR A 48 -10.13 -4.91 -5.92
N SER A 49 -10.61 -4.68 -4.71
CA SER A 49 -10.89 -3.36 -4.17
C SER A 49 -9.73 -2.88 -3.30
N LYS A 50 -9.48 -1.57 -3.29
CA LYS A 50 -8.48 -0.93 -2.43
C LYS A 50 -9.16 0.18 -1.64
N PRO A 51 -9.92 -0.15 -0.58
CA PRO A 51 -10.50 0.86 0.28
C PRO A 51 -9.39 1.61 1.03
N LEU A 52 -9.51 2.94 1.11
CA LEU A 52 -8.62 3.80 1.89
C LEU A 52 -9.34 4.18 3.18
N ARG A 53 -8.61 4.12 4.29
CA ARG A 53 -9.05 4.58 5.61
C ARG A 53 -8.09 5.69 6.07
N PRO A 54 -8.59 6.76 6.69
CA PRO A 54 -7.75 7.79 7.28
C PRO A 54 -6.97 7.26 8.48
#